data_AF-A0A1A8MYV8-F1
#
_entry.id   AF-A0A1A8MYV8-F1
#
_cell.length_a   1.000
_cell.length_b   1.000
_cell.length_c   1.000
_cell.angle_alpha   90.00
_cell.angle_beta   90.00
_cell.angle_gamma   90.00
#
_symmetry.space_group_name_H-M   'P 1'
#
loop_
_entity.id
_entity.type
_entity.pdbx_description
1 polymer ?
#
loop_
_entity_poly.entity_id
_entity_poly.type
_entity_poly.pdbx_seq_one_letter_code
_entity_poly.pdbx_strand_id
1 'polypeptide(L)'
;MAGKVNMFLRATHRTFSGLTEDAEHEWNGPFCFIQAADPQLGLMKAWRDGDCDGGGDEWAEEVQLTKHAVEAVNQLSPRPRFMVLCGDLVHAMPGTPFREGQERDLKAALKGTDPSIPLVFVS
;
A
#
# COMPACT_ATOMS: atom_id res chain seq x y z
N MET A 1 -15.03 4.26 -23.80
CA MET A 1 -13.64 3.99 -23.34
C MET A 1 -13.60 4.31 -21.85
N ALA A 2 -13.88 3.34 -20.97
CA ALA A 2 -13.79 3.55 -19.54
C ALA A 2 -12.31 3.77 -19.18
N GLY A 3 -11.94 5.00 -18.83
CA GLY A 3 -10.58 5.31 -18.41
C GLY A 3 -10.20 4.39 -17.25
N LYS A 4 -9.04 3.73 -17.34
CA LYS A 4 -8.54 2.85 -16.28
C LYS A 4 -8.56 3.61 -14.95
N VAL A 5 -9.47 3.23 -14.05
CA VAL A 5 -9.54 3.80 -12.70
C VAL A 5 -8.16 3.64 -12.06
N ASN A 6 -7.63 4.74 -11.54
CA ASN A 6 -6.35 4.77 -10.84
C ASN A 6 -6.33 3.66 -9.79
N MET A 7 -5.27 2.83 -9.77
CA MET A 7 -5.19 1.67 -8.85
C MET A 7 -5.33 2.06 -7.38
N PHE A 8 -4.96 3.29 -7.01
CA PHE A 8 -5.07 3.82 -5.65
C PHE A 8 -6.49 4.32 -5.30
N LEU A 9 -7.43 4.35 -6.26
CA LEU A 9 -8.79 4.91 -6.09
C LEU A 9 -9.89 3.90 -6.45
N ARG A 10 -9.62 2.60 -6.30
CA ARG A 10 -10.57 1.52 -6.63
C ARG A 10 -11.49 1.13 -5.47
N ALA A 11 -11.12 1.46 -4.23
CA ALA A 11 -11.94 1.28 -3.04
C ALA A 11 -12.78 2.55 -2.82
N THR A 12 -14.10 2.47 -3.00
CA THR A 12 -15.02 3.60 -2.79
C THR A 12 -16.36 3.09 -2.25
N HIS A 13 -17.09 3.91 -1.48
CA HIS A 13 -18.43 3.56 -0.99
C HIS A 13 -18.49 2.19 -0.28
N ARG A 14 -17.45 1.83 0.48
CA ARG A 14 -17.32 0.52 1.17
C ARG A 14 -17.37 -0.68 0.21
N THR A 15 -17.01 -0.49 -1.05
CA THR A 15 -16.92 -1.52 -2.09
C THR A 15 -15.60 -1.37 -2.86
N PHE A 16 -15.26 -2.37 -3.67
CA PHE A 16 -14.05 -2.36 -4.49
C PHE A 16 -14.38 -2.66 -5.95
N SER A 17 -13.88 -1.83 -6.86
CA SER A 17 -14.05 -2.04 -8.30
C SER A 17 -13.37 -3.34 -8.75
N GLY A 18 -14.18 -4.34 -9.14
CA GLY A 18 -13.73 -5.66 -9.58
C GLY A 18 -13.85 -6.78 -8.54
N LEU A 19 -14.33 -6.50 -7.32
CA LEU A 19 -14.70 -7.51 -6.33
C LEU A 19 -16.22 -7.41 -6.09
N THR A 20 -17.01 -8.02 -6.96
CA THR A 20 -18.49 -8.00 -6.91
C THR A 20 -19.03 -9.30 -6.32
N GLU A 21 -20.20 -9.25 -5.68
CA GLU A 21 -20.86 -10.45 -5.14
C GLU A 21 -21.00 -11.54 -6.20
N ASP A 22 -21.54 -11.22 -7.39
CA ASP A 22 -21.66 -12.17 -8.51
C ASP A 22 -20.34 -12.86 -8.92
N ALA A 23 -19.18 -12.22 -8.67
CA ALA A 23 -17.87 -12.79 -9.01
C ALA A 23 -17.22 -13.55 -7.83
N GLU A 24 -17.53 -13.15 -6.59
CA GLU A 24 -16.85 -13.62 -5.37
C GLU A 24 -17.72 -14.50 -4.46
N HIS A 25 -19.01 -14.72 -4.79
CA HIS A 25 -19.98 -15.43 -3.94
C HIS A 25 -19.70 -16.93 -3.78
N GLU A 26 -18.93 -17.54 -4.68
CA GLU A 26 -18.60 -18.96 -4.63
C GLU A 26 -17.12 -19.21 -4.30
N TRP A 27 -16.89 -20.15 -3.39
CA TRP A 27 -15.55 -20.54 -2.98
C TRP A 27 -14.96 -21.57 -3.96
N ASN A 28 -14.07 -21.11 -4.83
CA ASN A 28 -13.49 -21.95 -5.90
C ASN A 28 -12.10 -22.52 -5.57
N GLY A 29 -11.57 -22.24 -4.37
CA GLY A 29 -10.24 -22.70 -3.94
C GLY A 29 -9.76 -22.05 -2.65
N PRO A 30 -8.48 -22.23 -2.27
CA PRO A 30 -7.91 -21.54 -1.12
C PRO A 30 -8.06 -20.02 -1.25
N PHE A 31 -8.55 -19.38 -0.20
CA PHE A 31 -8.69 -17.93 -0.14
C PHE A 31 -7.63 -17.38 0.82
N CYS A 32 -6.73 -16.56 0.30
CA CYS A 32 -5.73 -15.87 1.10
C CYS A 32 -5.69 -14.40 0.70
N PHE A 33 -5.37 -13.53 1.66
CA PHE A 33 -5.15 -12.11 1.43
C PHE A 33 -4.04 -11.64 2.36
N ILE A 34 -3.44 -10.50 2.03
CA ILE A 34 -2.38 -9.90 2.83
C ILE A 34 -2.92 -8.69 3.56
N GLN A 35 -2.70 -8.65 4.87
CA GLN A 35 -2.86 -7.44 5.66
C GLN A 35 -1.47 -6.86 5.92
N ALA A 36 -1.19 -5.72 5.29
CA ALA A 36 -0.01 -4.92 5.54
C ALA A 36 -0.40 -3.64 6.27
N ALA A 37 0.54 -3.03 6.98
CA ALA A 37 0.33 -1.79 7.70
C ALA A 37 1.67 -1.09 7.91
N ASP A 38 1.61 0.19 8.29
CA ASP A 38 2.74 0.94 8.84
C ASP A 38 4.02 0.96 7.98
N PRO A 39 3.96 1.14 6.63
CA PRO A 39 5.19 1.36 5.88
C PRO A 39 5.88 2.66 6.33
N GLN A 40 5.10 3.62 6.85
CA GLN A 40 5.51 4.80 7.63
C GLN A 40 6.81 5.46 7.16
N LEU A 41 6.89 5.73 5.85
CA LEU A 41 8.08 6.28 5.21
C LEU A 41 8.56 7.52 5.97
N GLY A 42 9.83 7.52 6.40
CA GLY A 42 10.44 8.63 7.14
C GLY A 42 10.55 8.40 8.65
N LEU A 43 9.90 7.37 9.19
CA LEU A 43 9.94 7.08 10.62
C LEU A 43 11.30 6.51 11.07
N MET A 44 11.95 5.66 10.29
CA MET A 44 13.11 4.90 10.77
C MET A 44 14.29 5.79 11.16
N LYS A 45 14.56 6.85 10.38
CA LYS A 45 15.57 7.85 10.74
C LYS A 45 15.09 8.70 11.91
N ALA A 46 13.88 9.26 11.82
CA ALA A 46 13.28 10.11 12.86
C ALA A 46 13.33 9.46 14.25
N TRP A 47 12.96 8.18 14.32
CA TRP A 47 13.02 7.39 15.55
C TRP A 47 14.44 7.18 16.07
N ARG A 48 15.39 6.89 15.17
CA ARG A 48 16.80 6.65 15.51
C ARG A 48 17.50 7.90 16.06
N ASP A 49 17.17 9.04 15.48
CA ASP A 49 17.73 10.35 15.86
C ASP A 49 16.99 10.96 17.06
N GLY A 50 15.81 10.45 17.41
CA GLY A 50 14.94 11.00 18.45
C GLY A 50 14.18 12.25 18.02
N ASP A 51 14.07 12.50 16.71
CA ASP A 51 13.37 13.64 16.10
C ASP A 51 12.11 13.17 15.35
N CYS A 52 11.12 12.68 16.10
CA CYS A 52 9.84 12.22 15.55
C CYS A 52 8.92 13.35 15.08
N ASP A 53 9.25 14.62 15.40
CA ASP A 53 8.45 15.78 15.02
C ASP A 53 8.99 16.48 13.75
N GLY A 54 10.22 16.13 13.32
CA GLY A 54 10.90 16.68 12.14
C GLY A 54 10.31 16.24 10.78
N GLY A 55 9.32 15.34 10.79
CA GLY A 55 8.57 14.94 9.59
C GLY A 55 9.27 13.94 8.67
N GLY A 56 10.41 13.39 9.06
CA GLY A 56 11.12 12.32 8.34
C GLY A 56 11.71 12.77 7.01
N ASP A 57 12.81 13.52 7.08
CA ASP A 57 13.51 14.08 5.92
C ASP A 57 14.20 13.03 5.02
N GLU A 58 14.35 11.80 5.51
CA GLU A 58 14.90 10.67 4.75
C GLU A 58 14.04 9.41 4.92
N TRP A 59 13.70 8.74 3.81
CA TRP A 59 12.81 7.56 3.79
C TRP A 59 13.24 6.46 2.79
N ALA A 60 14.50 6.50 2.34
CA ALA A 60 14.98 5.58 1.31
C ALA A 60 14.97 4.11 1.78
N GLU A 61 15.21 3.87 3.08
CA GLU A 61 15.21 2.55 3.68
C GLU A 61 13.81 1.92 3.62
N GLU A 62 12.78 2.66 4.05
CA GLU A 62 11.38 2.24 4.02
C GLU A 62 10.87 2.01 2.59
N VAL A 63 11.35 2.78 1.61
CA VAL A 63 11.06 2.52 0.19
C VAL A 63 11.60 1.17 -0.26
N GLN A 64 12.84 0.81 0.12
CA GLN A 64 13.39 -0.50 -0.24
C GLN A 64 12.66 -1.64 0.47
N LEU A 65 12.34 -1.47 1.76
CA LEU A 65 11.53 -2.44 2.50
C LEU A 65 10.15 -2.64 1.87
N THR A 66 9.51 -1.57 1.43
CA THR A 66 8.21 -1.63 0.73
C THR A 66 8.34 -2.40 -0.60
N LYS A 67 9.43 -2.18 -1.36
CA LYS A 67 9.69 -2.94 -2.60
C LYS A 67 9.91 -4.43 -2.34
N HIS A 68 10.69 -4.79 -1.32
CA HIS A 68 10.88 -6.19 -0.94
C HIS A 68 9.55 -6.84 -0.50
N ALA A 69 8.71 -6.11 0.24
CA ALA A 69 7.38 -6.61 0.61
C ALA A 69 6.52 -6.88 -0.63
N VAL A 70 6.52 -5.96 -1.60
CA VAL A 70 5.84 -6.13 -2.89
C VAL A 70 6.36 -7.35 -3.65
N GLU A 71 7.68 -7.54 -3.73
CA GLU A 71 8.29 -8.69 -4.39
C GLU A 71 7.89 -10.01 -3.72
N ALA A 72 7.88 -10.05 -2.38
CA ALA A 72 7.43 -11.20 -1.62
C ALA A 72 5.96 -11.51 -1.90
N VAL A 73 5.07 -10.51 -1.86
CA VAL A 73 3.64 -10.67 -2.16
C VAL A 73 3.42 -11.23 -3.56
N ASN A 74 4.16 -10.76 -4.55
CA ASN A 74 4.05 -11.23 -5.94
C ASN A 74 4.44 -12.71 -6.11
N GLN A 75 5.28 -13.25 -5.23
CA GLN A 75 5.78 -14.62 -5.28
C GLN A 75 4.97 -15.62 -4.45
N LEU A 76 4.00 -15.15 -3.65
CA LEU A 76 3.20 -16.03 -2.79
C LEU A 76 2.36 -17.03 -3.61
N SER A 77 2.33 -18.26 -3.11
CA SER A 77 1.50 -19.36 -3.61
C SER A 77 0.83 -20.07 -2.41
N PRO A 78 -0.51 -20.11 -2.31
CA PRO A 78 -1.48 -19.59 -3.28
C PRO A 78 -1.39 -18.06 -3.42
N ARG A 79 -1.77 -17.57 -4.61
CA ARG A 79 -1.74 -16.14 -4.92
C ARG A 79 -2.77 -15.39 -4.07
N PRO A 80 -2.40 -14.30 -3.38
CA PRO A 80 -3.35 -13.49 -2.62
C PRO A 80 -4.46 -12.93 -3.49
N ARG A 81 -5.70 -12.98 -2.98
CA ARG A 81 -6.86 -12.39 -3.65
C ARG A 81 -6.73 -10.88 -3.74
N PHE A 82 -6.18 -10.25 -2.69
CA PHE A 82 -5.85 -8.83 -2.59
C PHE A 82 -4.83 -8.61 -1.47
N MET A 83 -4.27 -7.40 -1.43
CA MET A 83 -3.48 -6.88 -0.31
C MET A 83 -4.17 -5.63 0.23
N VAL A 84 -4.51 -5.62 1.51
CA VAL A 84 -5.03 -4.45 2.22
C VAL A 84 -3.89 -3.75 2.96
N LEU A 85 -3.83 -2.42 2.88
CA LEU A 85 -2.83 -1.59 3.56
C LEU A 85 -3.51 -0.69 4.60
N CYS A 86 -3.25 -0.95 5.89
CA CYS A 86 -4.07 -0.52 7.03
C CYS A 86 -3.67 0.81 7.72
N GLY A 87 -3.12 1.77 6.98
CA GLY A 87 -2.81 3.10 7.53
C GLY A 87 -1.33 3.30 7.87
N ASP A 88 -1.03 4.42 8.52
CA ASP A 88 0.32 4.91 8.85
C ASP A 88 1.30 4.78 7.68
N LEU A 89 0.85 5.32 6.55
CA LEU A 89 1.51 5.18 5.26
C LEU A 89 2.81 5.97 5.17
N VAL A 90 2.80 7.18 5.70
CA VAL A 90 3.90 8.16 5.64
C VAL A 90 4.03 8.80 7.02
N HIS A 91 5.26 9.12 7.42
CA HIS A 91 5.52 9.75 8.72
C HIS A 91 5.23 11.26 8.70
N ALA A 92 5.41 11.90 7.56
CA ALA A 92 5.23 13.33 7.38
C ALA A 92 3.79 13.81 7.66
N MET A 93 3.66 14.71 8.63
CA MET A 93 2.40 15.35 8.99
C MET A 93 1.86 16.25 7.86
N PRO A 94 0.54 16.55 7.83
CA PRO A 94 -0.02 17.52 6.88
C PRO A 94 0.73 18.86 6.94
N GLY A 95 1.08 19.42 5.77
CA GLY A 95 1.76 20.71 5.66
C GLY A 95 3.29 20.68 5.84
N THR A 96 3.87 19.53 6.12
CA THR A 96 5.34 19.36 6.15
C THR A 96 5.91 19.24 4.72
N PRO A 97 7.16 19.67 4.48
CA PRO A 97 7.76 19.68 3.14
C PRO A 97 8.01 18.27 2.56
N PHE A 98 8.09 17.24 3.41
CA PHE A 98 8.46 15.89 2.99
C PHE A 98 7.26 15.02 2.59
N ARG A 99 6.04 15.42 2.95
CA ARG A 99 4.84 14.61 2.77
C ARG A 99 4.59 14.19 1.32
N GLU A 100 4.64 15.14 0.39
CA GLU A 100 4.41 14.82 -1.03
C GLU A 100 5.47 13.85 -1.58
N GLY A 101 6.72 13.98 -1.11
CA GLY A 101 7.82 13.10 -1.48
C GLY A 101 7.60 11.67 -0.98
N GLN A 102 7.29 11.52 0.30
CA GLN A 102 6.98 10.23 0.91
C GLN A 102 5.76 9.56 0.23
N GLU A 103 4.67 10.29 0.01
CA GLU A 103 3.48 9.75 -0.65
C GLU A 103 3.77 9.31 -2.10
N ARG A 104 4.55 10.10 -2.85
CA ARG A 104 4.94 9.79 -4.23
C ARG A 104 5.77 8.50 -4.28
N ASP A 105 6.76 8.37 -3.41
CA ASP A 105 7.70 7.25 -3.46
C ASP A 105 7.09 5.97 -2.90
N LEU A 106 6.19 6.07 -1.90
CA LEU A 106 5.35 4.94 -1.47
C LEU A 106 4.48 4.45 -2.64
N LYS A 107 3.76 5.35 -3.31
CA LYS A 107 2.97 4.98 -4.49
C LYS A 107 3.84 4.38 -5.60
N ALA A 108 5.07 4.85 -5.78
CA ALA A 108 6.00 4.30 -6.75
C ALA A 108 6.44 2.86 -6.40
N ALA A 109 6.72 2.58 -5.12
CA ALA A 109 7.04 1.23 -4.65
C ALA A 109 5.84 0.27 -4.82
N LEU A 110 4.64 0.69 -4.40
CA LEU A 110 3.41 -0.10 -4.48
C LEU A 110 2.95 -0.38 -5.93
N LYS A 111 3.35 0.42 -6.92
CA LYS A 111 3.10 0.12 -8.34
C LYS A 111 3.77 -1.17 -8.82
N GLY A 112 4.74 -1.70 -8.07
CA GLY A 112 5.36 -2.98 -8.36
C GLY A 112 4.47 -4.19 -8.03
N THR A 113 3.38 -4.01 -7.29
CA THR A 113 2.44 -5.11 -7.01
C THR A 113 1.85 -5.63 -8.31
N ASP A 114 1.82 -6.94 -8.47
CA ASP A 114 1.26 -7.61 -9.63
C ASP A 114 -0.17 -7.09 -9.87
N PRO A 115 -0.51 -6.60 -11.08
CA PRO A 115 -1.83 -6.02 -11.36
C PRO A 115 -3.02 -6.96 -11.09
N SER A 116 -2.78 -8.28 -11.01
CA SER A 116 -3.80 -9.25 -10.64
C SER A 116 -4.08 -9.32 -9.12
N ILE A 117 -3.25 -8.69 -8.29
CA ILE A 117 -3.41 -8.58 -6.84
C ILE A 117 -3.85 -7.14 -6.53
N PRO A 118 -5.15 -6.89 -6.33
CA PRO A 118 -5.65 -5.56 -6.05
C PRO A 118 -5.09 -5.02 -4.72
N LEU A 119 -4.70 -3.74 -4.73
CA LEU A 119 -4.38 -2.99 -3.51
C LEU A 119 -5.65 -2.34 -2.96
N VAL A 120 -5.97 -2.64 -1.71
CA VAL A 120 -7.09 -2.06 -0.98
C VAL A 120 -6.52 -1.12 0.07
N PHE A 121 -6.94 0.15 0.02
CA PHE A 121 -6.58 1.15 1.02
C PHE A 121 -7.79 1.38 1.91
N VAL A 122 -7.56 1.39 3.23
CA VAL A 122 -8.58 1.75 4.20
C VAL A 122 -8.36 3.21 4.62
N SER A 123 -9.46 3.95 4.70
CA SER A 123 -9.52 5.34 5.15
C SER A 123 -10.38 5.44 6.38
#